data_AF-A0A3D0SZP1-F1
#
_entry.id   AF-A0A3D0SZP1-F1
#
_cell.length_a   1.000
_cell.length_b   1.000
_cell.length_c   1.000
_cell.angle_alpha   90.00
_cell.angle_beta   90.00
_cell.angle_gamma   90.00
#
_symmetry.space_group_name_H-M   'P 1'
#
loop_
_entity.id
_entity.type
_entity.pdbx_description
1 polymer ?
#
loop_
_entity_poly.entity_id
_entity_poly.type
_entity_poly.pdbx_seq_one_letter_code
_entity_poly.pdbx_strand_id
1 'polypeptide(L)'
;MSDSTVSQSRRTFLKRSATASGFTLGLALLPATRGHAMFANAPEQDSFAPNVFISFAEDGKVEITCHRSEMGQQVRTSIPQIMMEELGADWQHVTIKQATGDAKYGDQNTDGSRSVRRNFQRLREAGATAALMLCTAAAKGWQVDPYECETQAHFVVHKPTGRKVAFADVVAVAAKLPVPKPSDLKLKSRDKWTQIGKAVPSVDLTGMTTGTAVYGQDVVMDNMLYAVIQRPPVLFSSVKSSNQAEVKKMAGVVDVIDMPAASAPALFNPLGGIAVLATNTWLAWQACNALKTEWQTSDHASYNSDDYQQALLDNAAKPGEVMRKLGDFEQATADAAKVVDASYYAPHLAQAPMEPPAATAVVTDDSAEIWACVQAPQTARQQVAGALKIPVENVTINVTLLGGGFGRKAKPDFAVEAALLAKQAGRPVKVVWRREDDIKHGYYHSVSGQRLSATLDDNNHVTGWYHKTVFPPLSSTFYPAA
;
A
#
# COMPACT_ATOMS: atom_id res chain seq x y z
N MET A 1 18.78 -1.75 -52.61
CA MET A 1 17.77 -0.92 -53.30
C MET A 1 16.75 -1.83 -53.93
N SER A 2 15.57 -1.94 -53.34
CA SER A 2 14.31 -2.31 -54.00
C SER A 2 13.20 -2.19 -52.96
N ASP A 3 12.42 -1.13 -53.11
CA ASP A 3 11.14 -0.94 -52.43
C ASP A 3 10.17 -2.06 -52.83
N SER A 4 9.41 -2.58 -51.85
CA SER A 4 8.10 -3.15 -52.11
C SER A 4 7.22 -3.04 -50.86
N THR A 5 6.34 -2.06 -50.88
CA THR A 5 5.22 -1.88 -49.96
C THR A 5 4.18 -3.00 -50.14
N VAL A 6 3.82 -3.68 -49.04
CA VAL A 6 2.68 -4.61 -49.02
C VAL A 6 1.58 -4.06 -48.12
N SER A 7 0.51 -3.63 -48.77
CA SER A 7 -0.80 -3.31 -48.20
C SER A 7 -1.42 -4.56 -47.56
N GLN A 8 -1.73 -4.51 -46.25
CA GLN A 8 -2.58 -5.51 -45.59
C GLN A 8 -4.01 -4.98 -45.42
N SER A 9 -4.95 -5.72 -46.01
CA SER A 9 -6.37 -5.39 -46.09
C SER A 9 -7.12 -5.63 -44.76
N ARG A 10 -8.06 -4.74 -44.45
CA ARG A 10 -8.93 -4.70 -43.24
C ARG A 10 -9.98 -5.83 -43.15
N ARG A 11 -9.76 -7.00 -43.75
CA ARG A 11 -10.77 -8.09 -43.83
C ARG A 11 -10.43 -9.37 -43.02
N THR A 12 -9.31 -9.42 -42.32
CA THR A 12 -8.89 -10.62 -41.56
C THR A 12 -9.12 -10.50 -40.03
N PHE A 13 -9.59 -9.36 -39.54
CA PHE A 13 -9.79 -9.12 -38.09
C PHE A 13 -11.20 -9.50 -37.57
N LEU A 14 -12.16 -9.81 -38.45
CA LEU A 14 -13.57 -10.04 -38.09
C LEU A 14 -14.01 -11.52 -38.10
N LYS A 15 -13.08 -12.48 -38.08
CA LYS A 15 -13.38 -13.92 -38.12
C LYS A 15 -13.06 -14.72 -36.84
N ARG A 16 -12.86 -14.07 -35.68
CA ARG A 16 -12.63 -14.78 -34.40
C ARG A 16 -13.64 -14.47 -33.28
N SER A 17 -14.79 -13.92 -33.61
CA SER A 17 -15.87 -13.65 -32.66
C SER A 17 -17.17 -14.35 -33.08
N ALA A 18 -17.23 -15.67 -32.89
CA ALA A 18 -18.47 -16.43 -32.78
C ALA A 18 -18.14 -17.87 -32.34
N THR A 19 -18.96 -18.42 -31.43
CA THR A 19 -18.87 -19.74 -30.73
C THR A 19 -17.96 -19.70 -29.48
N ALA A 20 -18.41 -20.00 -28.25
CA ALA A 20 -19.58 -20.71 -27.78
C ALA A 20 -20.09 -20.19 -26.42
N SER A 21 -21.42 -20.18 -26.31
CA SER A 21 -22.25 -20.06 -25.12
C SER A 21 -22.02 -21.19 -24.12
N GLY A 22 -22.00 -20.87 -22.83
CA GLY A 22 -22.08 -21.84 -21.72
C GLY A 22 -22.67 -21.19 -20.48
N PHE A 23 -23.98 -21.39 -20.28
CA PHE A 23 -24.74 -21.00 -19.10
C PHE A 23 -24.87 -22.23 -18.18
N THR A 24 -24.58 -22.12 -16.88
CA THR A 24 -25.37 -22.78 -15.81
C THR A 24 -25.03 -22.24 -14.42
N LEU A 25 -26.09 -21.91 -13.70
CA LEU A 25 -26.23 -21.58 -12.27
C LEU A 25 -25.81 -22.73 -11.33
N GLY A 26 -25.43 -22.37 -10.09
CA GLY A 26 -25.36 -23.31 -8.96
C GLY A 26 -25.17 -22.61 -7.61
N LEU A 27 -26.28 -22.40 -6.89
CA LEU A 27 -26.36 -21.92 -5.51
C LEU A 27 -25.71 -22.91 -4.52
N ALA A 28 -25.01 -22.40 -3.50
CA ALA A 28 -24.87 -23.07 -2.21
C ALA A 28 -24.81 -22.04 -1.06
N LEU A 29 -25.72 -22.20 -0.10
CA LEU A 29 -25.88 -21.41 1.13
C LEU A 29 -25.17 -22.13 2.31
N LEU A 30 -24.56 -21.33 3.21
CA LEU A 30 -24.11 -21.60 4.61
C LEU A 30 -22.72 -22.28 4.83
N PRO A 31 -22.13 -22.19 6.05
CA PRO A 31 -21.66 -20.99 6.78
C PRO A 31 -20.14 -21.09 7.11
N ALA A 32 -19.58 -20.02 7.70
CA ALA A 32 -18.16 -19.84 8.02
C ALA A 32 -17.46 -21.01 8.74
N THR A 33 -16.37 -21.54 8.16
CA THR A 33 -15.21 -22.07 8.90
C THR A 33 -13.90 -21.93 8.09
N ARG A 34 -12.78 -21.85 8.82
CA ARG A 34 -11.41 -21.52 8.37
C ARG A 34 -10.83 -22.50 7.36
N GLY A 35 -10.13 -21.94 6.37
CA GLY A 35 -8.96 -22.53 5.70
C GLY A 35 -9.26 -23.59 4.63
N HIS A 36 -8.98 -23.26 3.38
CA HIS A 36 -8.04 -23.96 2.48
C HIS A 36 -8.02 -23.23 1.13
N ALA A 37 -6.83 -23.20 0.52
CA ALA A 37 -6.57 -22.57 -0.76
C ALA A 37 -7.31 -23.28 -1.91
N MET A 38 -7.90 -22.50 -2.80
CA MET A 38 -8.24 -22.89 -4.18
C MET A 38 -7.91 -21.69 -5.08
N PHE A 39 -6.83 -21.82 -5.85
CA PHE A 39 -6.57 -20.93 -6.99
C PHE A 39 -7.38 -21.43 -8.18
N ALA A 40 -7.99 -20.50 -8.93
CA ALA A 40 -7.61 -20.18 -10.31
C ALA A 40 -8.82 -19.70 -11.13
N ASN A 41 -8.66 -18.53 -11.74
CA ASN A 41 -8.85 -18.35 -13.18
C ASN A 41 -7.89 -17.22 -13.59
N ALA A 42 -6.75 -17.60 -14.16
CA ALA A 42 -5.83 -16.70 -14.86
C ALA A 42 -5.76 -17.17 -16.32
N PRO A 43 -5.55 -16.26 -17.30
CA PRO A 43 -5.40 -16.65 -18.69
C PRO A 43 -4.16 -17.55 -18.85
N GLU A 44 -4.16 -18.43 -19.86
CA GLU A 44 -2.97 -19.21 -20.24
C GLU A 44 -1.74 -18.30 -20.34
N GLN A 45 -0.71 -18.62 -19.56
CA GLN A 45 0.59 -17.95 -19.61
C GLN A 45 1.70 -18.98 -19.42
N ASP A 46 2.72 -18.89 -20.26
CA ASP A 46 3.95 -19.69 -20.33
C ASP A 46 4.87 -19.50 -19.09
N SER A 47 4.33 -19.59 -17.86
CA SER A 47 5.07 -19.30 -16.62
C SER A 47 4.74 -20.26 -15.48
N PHE A 48 5.75 -20.62 -14.69
CA PHE A 48 5.61 -21.48 -13.50
C PHE A 48 5.57 -20.64 -12.23
N ALA A 49 4.55 -20.78 -11.39
CA ALA A 49 4.44 -20.08 -10.11
C ALA A 49 4.27 -21.07 -8.93
N PRO A 50 5.34 -21.43 -8.18
CA PRO A 50 5.25 -22.32 -7.02
C PRO A 50 4.43 -21.72 -5.85
N ASN A 51 4.32 -20.40 -5.81
CA ASN A 51 3.50 -19.66 -4.86
C ASN A 51 3.17 -18.27 -5.43
N VAL A 52 2.42 -17.47 -4.67
CA VAL A 52 1.98 -16.12 -5.10
C VAL A 52 3.10 -15.09 -5.25
N PHE A 53 4.30 -15.34 -4.71
CA PHE A 53 5.39 -14.35 -4.69
C PHE A 53 6.47 -14.61 -5.74
N ILE A 54 6.65 -15.85 -6.19
CA ILE A 54 7.73 -16.23 -7.09
C ILE A 54 7.13 -16.88 -8.32
N SER A 55 7.53 -16.43 -9.50
CA SER A 55 7.26 -17.11 -10.76
C SER A 55 8.52 -17.18 -11.63
N PHE A 56 8.52 -18.11 -12.56
CA PHE A 56 9.61 -18.38 -13.49
C PHE A 56 9.11 -18.28 -14.92
N ALA A 57 9.87 -17.58 -15.76
CA ALA A 57 9.73 -17.66 -17.21
C ALA A 57 10.35 -18.97 -17.73
N GLU A 58 10.00 -19.37 -18.96
CA GLU A 58 10.56 -20.57 -19.59
C GLU A 58 12.08 -20.54 -19.70
N ASP A 59 12.68 -19.35 -19.84
CA ASP A 59 14.13 -19.15 -19.92
C ASP A 59 14.85 -19.18 -18.55
N GLY A 60 14.13 -19.52 -17.48
CA GLY A 60 14.65 -19.63 -16.12
C GLY A 60 14.68 -18.33 -15.34
N LYS A 61 14.40 -17.16 -15.95
CA LYS A 61 14.32 -15.89 -15.22
C LYS A 61 13.25 -15.92 -14.15
N VAL A 62 13.53 -15.30 -13.01
CA VAL A 62 12.66 -15.28 -11.84
C VAL A 62 11.97 -13.91 -11.75
N GLU A 63 10.65 -13.89 -11.68
CA GLU A 63 9.90 -12.71 -11.26
C GLU A 63 9.52 -12.85 -9.78
N ILE A 64 9.90 -11.86 -8.97
CA ILE A 64 9.55 -11.79 -7.55
C ILE A 64 8.59 -10.63 -7.31
N THR A 65 7.44 -10.93 -6.70
CA THR A 65 6.42 -9.95 -6.36
C THR A 65 6.63 -9.37 -4.96
N CYS A 66 6.93 -8.07 -4.89
CA CYS A 66 6.94 -7.30 -3.66
C CYS A 66 5.51 -6.88 -3.28
N HIS A 67 5.00 -7.40 -2.16
CA HIS A 67 3.64 -7.15 -1.69
C HIS A 67 3.46 -5.88 -0.83
N ARG A 68 4.55 -5.18 -0.50
CA ARG A 68 4.56 -4.00 0.37
C ARG A 68 4.93 -2.76 -0.45
N SER A 69 4.49 -1.59 0.00
CA SER A 69 4.74 -0.34 -0.71
C SER A 69 6.11 0.23 -0.34
N GLU A 70 6.91 0.59 -1.34
CA GLU A 70 8.20 1.25 -1.14
C GLU A 70 8.02 2.73 -0.83
N MET A 71 8.57 3.18 0.29
CA MET A 71 8.46 4.54 0.81
C MET A 71 9.74 5.07 1.48
N GLY A 72 10.89 4.44 1.19
CA GLY A 72 12.20 4.81 1.72
C GLY A 72 12.85 3.75 2.62
N GLN A 73 12.18 2.62 2.86
CA GLN A 73 12.63 1.52 3.71
C GLN A 73 13.25 0.34 2.93
N GLN A 74 13.35 0.45 1.60
CA GLN A 74 13.95 -0.55 0.71
C GLN A 74 13.27 -1.93 0.78
N VAL A 75 11.94 -1.96 0.94
CA VAL A 75 11.16 -3.21 0.92
C VAL A 75 11.14 -3.86 -0.45
N ARG A 76 11.19 -3.08 -1.54
CA ARG A 76 11.31 -3.65 -2.90
C ARG A 76 12.64 -4.35 -3.16
N THR A 77 13.61 -4.18 -2.27
CA THR A 77 14.91 -4.90 -2.34
C THR A 77 15.01 -5.97 -1.24
N SER A 78 14.73 -5.62 0.01
CA SER A 78 14.87 -6.53 1.15
C SER A 78 13.89 -7.72 1.12
N ILE A 79 12.66 -7.55 0.63
CA ILE A 79 11.70 -8.66 0.51
C ILE A 79 12.18 -9.69 -0.52
N PRO A 80 12.55 -9.29 -1.75
CA PRO A 80 13.16 -10.22 -2.70
C PRO A 80 14.46 -10.85 -2.19
N GLN A 81 15.32 -10.08 -1.52
CA GLN A 81 16.57 -10.60 -0.96
C GLN A 81 16.34 -11.79 -0.01
N ILE A 82 15.30 -11.75 0.81
CA ILE A 82 14.93 -12.85 1.72
C ILE A 82 14.48 -14.09 0.94
N MET A 83 13.65 -13.91 -0.09
CA MET A 83 13.18 -15.03 -0.93
C MET A 83 14.33 -15.63 -1.75
N MET A 84 15.22 -14.80 -2.28
CA MET A 84 16.37 -15.25 -3.09
C MET A 84 17.44 -15.96 -2.28
N GLU A 85 17.61 -15.61 -1.01
CA GLU A 85 18.49 -16.38 -0.11
C GLU A 85 18.10 -17.85 -0.12
N GLU A 86 16.82 -18.15 0.12
CA GLU A 86 16.35 -19.53 0.17
C GLU A 86 16.28 -20.14 -1.23
N LEU A 87 15.82 -19.38 -2.23
CA LEU A 87 15.73 -19.83 -3.62
C LEU A 87 17.09 -20.13 -4.25
N GLY A 88 18.17 -19.44 -3.83
CA GLY A 88 19.48 -19.55 -4.47
C GLY A 88 19.56 -18.89 -5.85
N ALA A 89 18.70 -17.91 -6.13
CA ALA A 89 18.72 -17.16 -7.39
C ALA A 89 19.79 -16.05 -7.39
N ASP A 90 20.23 -15.67 -8.59
CA ASP A 90 21.12 -14.54 -8.85
C ASP A 90 20.31 -13.31 -9.28
N TRP A 91 20.66 -12.13 -8.72
CA TRP A 91 20.03 -10.85 -9.04
C TRP A 91 20.03 -10.52 -10.53
N GLN A 92 21.02 -10.98 -11.31
CA GLN A 92 21.08 -10.73 -12.76
C GLN A 92 19.95 -11.41 -13.54
N HIS A 93 19.30 -12.42 -12.95
CA HIS A 93 18.22 -13.20 -13.54
C HIS A 93 16.87 -12.93 -12.88
N VAL A 94 16.76 -11.86 -12.08
CA VAL A 94 15.59 -11.57 -11.26
C VAL A 94 14.97 -10.23 -11.62
N THR A 95 13.66 -10.20 -11.82
CA THR A 95 12.87 -8.98 -11.96
C THR A 95 11.93 -8.81 -10.77
N ILE A 96 11.75 -7.56 -10.31
CA ILE A 96 10.89 -7.25 -9.16
C ILE A 96 9.60 -6.58 -9.61
N LYS A 97 8.47 -7.23 -9.36
CA LYS A 97 7.14 -6.71 -9.65
C LYS A 97 6.49 -6.15 -8.39
N GLN A 98 5.77 -5.03 -8.53
CA GLN A 98 4.90 -4.53 -7.45
C GLN A 98 3.61 -5.34 -7.44
N ALA A 99 3.19 -5.82 -6.26
CA ALA A 99 1.87 -6.44 -6.13
C ALA A 99 0.76 -5.40 -6.28
N THR A 100 -0.34 -5.81 -6.90
CA THR A 100 -1.62 -5.11 -6.79
C THR A 100 -2.21 -5.27 -5.37
N GLY A 101 -3.20 -4.45 -5.02
CA GLY A 101 -3.93 -4.55 -3.75
C GLY A 101 -4.86 -5.77 -3.69
N ASP A 102 -4.35 -6.96 -3.42
CA ASP A 102 -5.11 -8.21 -3.44
C ASP A 102 -4.93 -9.06 -2.17
N ALA A 103 -6.02 -9.64 -1.67
CA ALA A 103 -6.04 -10.47 -0.47
C ALA A 103 -5.11 -11.70 -0.58
N LYS A 104 -4.85 -12.20 -1.80
CA LYS A 104 -3.98 -13.37 -2.02
C LYS A 104 -2.54 -13.18 -1.54
N TYR A 105 -2.07 -11.94 -1.40
CA TYR A 105 -0.73 -11.62 -0.89
C TYR A 105 -0.65 -11.50 0.65
N GLY A 106 -1.78 -11.74 1.34
CA GLY A 106 -1.93 -11.49 2.78
C GLY A 106 -1.93 -9.99 3.11
N ASP A 107 -1.56 -9.61 4.34
CA ASP A 107 -1.54 -8.20 4.75
C ASP A 107 -0.56 -7.35 3.91
N GLN A 108 -1.08 -6.33 3.22
CA GLN A 108 -0.29 -5.38 2.45
C GLN A 108 -0.12 -4.01 3.13
N ASN A 109 -0.70 -3.78 4.32
CA ASN A 109 -0.56 -2.49 5.00
C ASN A 109 0.86 -2.27 5.54
N THR A 110 1.60 -1.34 4.93
CA THR A 110 3.02 -1.06 5.22
C THR A 110 3.29 -0.43 6.60
N ASP A 111 2.27 -0.03 7.35
CA ASP A 111 2.41 0.63 8.65
C ASP A 111 3.19 -0.15 9.73
N GLY A 112 3.75 0.60 10.69
CA GLY A 112 4.36 0.07 11.91
C GLY A 112 5.68 -0.69 11.71
N SER A 113 6.35 -0.50 10.56
CA SER A 113 7.62 -1.15 10.18
C SER A 113 7.55 -2.68 10.28
N ARG A 114 6.45 -3.25 9.78
CA ARG A 114 6.11 -4.69 9.89
C ARG A 114 6.50 -5.52 8.67
N SER A 115 6.84 -4.89 7.55
CA SER A 115 7.07 -5.54 6.26
C SER A 115 8.02 -6.73 6.31
N VAL A 116 9.17 -6.59 6.98
CA VAL A 116 10.11 -7.71 7.19
C VAL A 116 9.74 -8.48 8.46
N ARG A 117 9.63 -7.83 9.63
CA ARG A 117 9.52 -8.52 10.93
C ARG A 117 8.36 -9.52 11.02
N ARG A 118 7.23 -9.23 10.35
CA ARG A 118 6.04 -10.11 10.37
C ARG A 118 6.01 -11.12 9.25
N ASN A 119 6.82 -10.93 8.21
CA ASN A 119 6.79 -11.76 7.00
C ASN A 119 8.10 -12.53 6.79
N PHE A 120 9.11 -12.34 7.63
CA PHE A 120 10.43 -12.94 7.43
C PHE A 120 10.35 -14.45 7.21
N GLN A 121 9.63 -15.15 8.08
CA GLN A 121 9.47 -16.60 7.98
C GLN A 121 8.75 -17.03 6.70
N ARG A 122 7.57 -16.46 6.42
CA ARG A 122 6.79 -16.84 5.21
C ARG A 122 7.53 -16.54 3.90
N LEU A 123 8.33 -15.48 3.87
CA LEU A 123 9.14 -15.11 2.69
C LEU A 123 10.27 -16.11 2.47
N ARG A 124 10.90 -16.58 3.55
CA ARG A 124 11.89 -17.66 3.47
C ARG A 124 11.26 -18.96 2.99
N GLU A 125 10.11 -19.33 3.53
CA GLU A 125 9.35 -20.51 3.09
C GLU A 125 8.96 -20.44 1.62
N ALA A 126 8.56 -19.27 1.12
CA ALA A 126 8.28 -19.07 -0.31
C ALA A 126 9.50 -19.36 -1.20
N GLY A 127 10.67 -18.84 -0.83
CA GLY A 127 11.93 -19.12 -1.54
C GLY A 127 12.35 -20.59 -1.46
N ALA A 128 12.26 -21.19 -0.28
CA ALA A 128 12.61 -22.59 -0.05
C ALA A 128 11.68 -23.57 -0.78
N THR A 129 10.39 -23.24 -0.89
CA THR A 129 9.41 -24.01 -1.66
C THR A 129 9.82 -24.07 -3.13
N ALA A 130 10.15 -22.91 -3.71
CA ALA A 130 10.62 -22.83 -5.08
C ALA A 130 11.94 -23.59 -5.29
N ALA A 131 12.90 -23.45 -4.36
CA ALA A 131 14.15 -24.21 -4.39
C ALA A 131 13.93 -25.73 -4.37
N LEU A 132 13.08 -26.23 -3.46
CA LEU A 132 12.81 -27.66 -3.34
C LEU A 132 12.12 -28.22 -4.60
N MET A 133 11.22 -27.45 -5.23
CA MET A 133 10.62 -27.87 -6.50
C MET A 133 11.66 -27.97 -7.63
N LEU A 134 12.61 -27.03 -7.72
CA LEU A 134 13.72 -27.09 -8.69
C LEU A 134 14.66 -28.26 -8.39
N CYS A 135 15.04 -28.48 -7.12
CA CYS A 135 15.82 -29.63 -6.68
C CYS A 135 15.13 -30.95 -7.02
N THR A 136 13.82 -31.05 -6.80
CA THR A 136 13.04 -32.25 -7.13
C THR A 136 12.99 -32.52 -8.63
N ALA A 137 12.86 -31.48 -9.44
CA ALA A 137 12.91 -31.59 -10.89
C ALA A 137 14.27 -32.09 -11.39
N ALA A 138 15.37 -31.52 -10.90
CA ALA A 138 16.73 -31.95 -11.26
C ALA A 138 17.02 -33.38 -10.78
N ALA A 139 16.66 -33.69 -9.53
CA ALA A 139 16.88 -34.99 -8.91
C ALA A 139 16.13 -36.10 -9.64
N LYS A 140 14.93 -35.83 -10.18
CA LYS A 140 14.21 -36.77 -11.04
C LYS A 140 14.99 -37.11 -12.31
N GLY A 141 15.64 -36.12 -12.94
CA GLY A 141 16.51 -36.34 -14.10
C GLY A 141 17.80 -37.09 -13.76
N TRP A 142 18.35 -36.85 -12.57
CA TRP A 142 19.58 -37.49 -12.10
C TRP A 142 19.39 -38.84 -11.39
N GLN A 143 18.15 -39.20 -11.07
CA GLN A 143 17.79 -40.38 -10.28
C GLN A 143 18.46 -40.41 -8.90
N VAL A 144 18.43 -39.28 -8.19
CA VAL A 144 19.00 -39.10 -6.85
C VAL A 144 17.95 -38.57 -5.87
N ASP A 145 18.28 -38.47 -4.59
CA ASP A 145 17.40 -37.85 -3.60
C ASP A 145 17.36 -36.31 -3.80
N PRO A 146 16.18 -35.66 -3.88
CA PRO A 146 16.08 -34.20 -3.96
C PRO A 146 16.80 -33.45 -2.82
N TYR A 147 16.94 -34.07 -1.64
CA TYR A 147 17.65 -33.50 -0.51
C TYR A 147 19.19 -33.61 -0.60
N GLU A 148 19.72 -34.32 -1.61
CA GLU A 148 21.14 -34.26 -1.99
C GLU A 148 21.43 -33.08 -2.93
N CYS A 149 20.40 -32.34 -3.37
CA CYS A 149 20.52 -31.18 -4.23
C CYS A 149 20.35 -29.87 -3.45
N GLU A 150 21.08 -28.83 -3.83
CA GLU A 150 20.89 -27.46 -3.35
C GLU A 150 20.75 -26.48 -4.52
N THR A 151 20.12 -25.33 -4.28
CA THR A 151 20.14 -24.22 -5.23
C THR A 151 21.20 -23.18 -4.84
N GLN A 152 22.00 -22.77 -5.80
CA GLN A 152 23.03 -21.74 -5.63
C GLN A 152 23.31 -21.03 -6.96
N ALA A 153 23.40 -19.70 -6.92
CA ALA A 153 23.76 -18.85 -8.06
C ALA A 153 22.98 -19.17 -9.35
N HIS A 154 21.67 -19.41 -9.23
CA HIS A 154 20.76 -19.72 -10.34
C HIS A 154 20.94 -21.12 -10.99
N PHE A 155 21.58 -22.04 -10.27
CA PHE A 155 21.70 -23.46 -10.63
C PHE A 155 21.15 -24.35 -9.52
N VAL A 156 20.71 -25.55 -9.90
CA VAL A 156 20.58 -26.69 -8.98
C VAL A 156 21.90 -27.47 -9.02
N VAL A 157 22.43 -27.83 -7.87
CA VAL A 157 23.72 -28.53 -7.70
C VAL A 157 23.52 -29.79 -6.87
N HIS A 158 23.93 -30.94 -7.40
CA HIS A 158 23.95 -32.20 -6.65
C HIS A 158 25.22 -32.28 -5.79
N LYS A 159 25.10 -32.12 -4.46
CA LYS A 159 26.25 -32.00 -3.54
C LYS A 159 27.26 -33.14 -3.64
N PRO A 160 26.87 -34.42 -3.68
CA PRO A 160 27.81 -35.53 -3.67
C PRO A 160 28.69 -35.59 -4.93
N THR A 161 28.20 -35.11 -6.08
CA THR A 161 28.91 -35.25 -7.37
C THR A 161 29.40 -33.93 -7.97
N GLY A 162 28.88 -32.78 -7.52
CA GLY A 162 29.15 -31.47 -8.11
C GLY A 162 28.47 -31.22 -9.47
N ARG A 163 27.70 -32.17 -10.01
CA ARG A 163 26.88 -31.96 -11.21
C ARG A 163 25.90 -30.81 -10.96
N LYS A 164 25.74 -29.94 -11.96
CA LYS A 164 24.84 -28.78 -11.90
C LYS A 164 23.98 -28.67 -13.15
N VAL A 165 22.80 -28.09 -13.00
CA VAL A 165 21.85 -27.79 -14.08
C VAL A 165 21.26 -26.40 -13.86
N ALA A 166 21.06 -25.63 -14.93
CA ALA A 166 20.51 -24.28 -14.82
C ALA A 166 19.02 -24.33 -14.47
N PHE A 167 18.48 -23.28 -13.85
CA PHE A 167 17.03 -23.20 -13.58
C PHE A 167 16.21 -23.37 -14.86
N ALA A 168 16.63 -22.76 -15.98
CA ALA A 168 15.97 -22.85 -17.28
C ALA A 168 15.68 -24.29 -17.73
N ASP A 169 16.61 -25.21 -17.47
CA ASP A 169 16.51 -26.59 -17.94
C ASP A 169 15.57 -27.45 -17.08
N VAL A 170 15.14 -26.95 -15.90
CA VAL A 170 14.32 -27.72 -14.95
C VAL A 170 12.97 -27.07 -14.63
N VAL A 171 12.76 -25.79 -14.96
CA VAL A 171 11.50 -25.06 -14.67
C VAL A 171 10.28 -25.77 -15.28
N ALA A 172 10.36 -26.22 -16.54
CA ALA A 172 9.24 -26.89 -17.21
C ALA A 172 8.86 -28.24 -16.54
N VAL A 173 9.83 -28.91 -15.92
CA VAL A 173 9.58 -30.14 -15.15
C VAL A 173 9.04 -29.78 -13.76
N ALA A 174 9.63 -28.78 -13.10
CA ALA A 174 9.18 -28.30 -11.79
C ALA A 174 7.72 -27.84 -11.80
N ALA A 175 7.27 -27.20 -12.90
CA ALA A 175 5.90 -26.76 -13.09
C ALA A 175 4.84 -27.87 -13.01
N LYS A 176 5.24 -29.12 -13.25
CA LYS A 176 4.35 -30.29 -13.24
C LYS A 176 4.40 -31.06 -11.92
N LEU A 177 5.23 -30.61 -10.97
CA LEU A 177 5.37 -31.25 -9.66
C LEU A 177 4.35 -30.68 -8.67
N PRO A 178 3.89 -31.49 -7.70
CA PRO A 178 3.10 -30.97 -6.60
C PRO A 178 3.92 -29.96 -5.77
N VAL A 179 3.26 -28.93 -5.26
CA VAL A 179 3.87 -27.98 -4.33
C VAL A 179 4.18 -28.70 -3.01
N PRO A 180 5.43 -28.65 -2.50
CA PRO A 180 5.81 -29.27 -1.22
C PRO A 180 5.01 -28.75 -0.02
N LYS A 181 4.85 -29.59 1.01
CA LYS A 181 4.23 -29.15 2.27
C LYS A 181 5.25 -28.35 3.09
N PRO A 182 4.79 -27.46 4.00
CA PRO A 182 5.69 -26.73 4.89
C PRO A 182 6.62 -27.63 5.72
N SER A 183 6.16 -28.85 6.08
CA SER A 183 6.96 -29.84 6.81
C SER A 183 8.16 -30.38 6.03
N ASP A 184 8.15 -30.24 4.70
CA ASP A 184 9.19 -30.78 3.81
C ASP A 184 10.34 -29.77 3.63
N LEU A 185 10.13 -28.51 4.04
CA LEU A 185 11.06 -27.42 3.81
C LEU A 185 12.24 -27.46 4.79
N LYS A 186 13.46 -27.36 4.25
CA LYS A 186 14.69 -27.17 5.01
C LYS A 186 15.24 -25.77 4.73
N LEU A 187 14.98 -24.83 5.64
CA LEU A 187 15.47 -23.46 5.51
C LEU A 187 16.98 -23.38 5.79
N LYS A 188 17.69 -22.48 5.10
CA LYS A 188 19.11 -22.23 5.32
C LYS A 188 19.36 -21.74 6.76
N SER A 189 20.39 -22.23 7.43
CA SER A 189 20.78 -21.69 8.74
C SER A 189 21.39 -20.29 8.58
N ARG A 190 21.37 -19.47 9.64
CA ARG A 190 21.82 -18.07 9.58
C ARG A 190 23.28 -17.93 9.14
N ASP A 191 24.14 -18.87 9.55
CA ASP A 191 25.55 -18.97 9.16
C ASP A 191 25.76 -19.26 7.67
N LYS A 192 24.73 -19.77 6.99
CA LYS A 192 24.75 -20.05 5.53
C LYS A 192 24.18 -18.91 4.70
N TRP A 193 23.71 -17.83 5.32
CA TRP A 193 23.13 -16.71 4.57
C TRP A 193 24.20 -15.95 3.79
N THR A 194 23.96 -15.81 2.48
CA THR A 194 24.86 -15.15 1.53
C THR A 194 24.30 -13.83 1.00
N GLN A 195 23.00 -13.63 1.11
CA GLN A 195 22.26 -12.45 0.68
C GLN A 195 21.62 -11.72 1.87
N ILE A 196 20.94 -12.42 2.80
CA ILE A 196 20.29 -11.76 3.94
C ILE A 196 21.33 -11.06 4.83
N GLY A 197 21.10 -9.76 5.07
CA GLY A 197 22.01 -8.94 5.88
C GLY A 197 23.26 -8.46 5.14
N LYS A 198 23.38 -8.72 3.83
CA LYS A 198 24.41 -8.13 2.98
C LYS A 198 23.91 -6.86 2.32
N ALA A 199 24.80 -5.89 2.18
CA ALA A 199 24.51 -4.66 1.44
C ALA A 199 24.31 -4.99 -0.04
N VAL A 200 23.16 -4.58 -0.57
CA VAL A 200 22.83 -4.65 -2.00
C VAL A 200 22.30 -3.28 -2.42
N PRO A 201 22.63 -2.78 -3.62
CA PRO A 201 21.99 -1.58 -4.15
C PRO A 201 20.48 -1.77 -4.22
N SER A 202 19.72 -0.71 -3.96
CA SER A 202 18.27 -0.75 -4.14
C SER A 202 17.92 -1.06 -5.60
N VAL A 203 16.95 -1.95 -5.84
CA VAL A 203 16.45 -2.25 -7.20
C VAL A 203 15.81 -1.03 -7.86
N ASP A 204 15.35 -0.07 -7.06
CA ASP A 204 14.73 1.17 -7.56
C ASP A 204 15.76 2.30 -7.71
N LEU A 205 17.04 2.08 -7.34
CA LEU A 205 18.07 3.12 -7.27
C LEU A 205 18.23 3.87 -8.60
N THR A 206 18.44 3.14 -9.69
CA THR A 206 18.62 3.74 -11.02
C THR A 206 17.39 4.56 -11.42
N GLY A 207 16.19 4.04 -11.17
CA GLY A 207 14.95 4.76 -11.44
C GLY A 207 14.89 6.08 -10.69
N MET A 208 15.19 6.06 -9.39
CA MET A 208 15.16 7.23 -8.53
C MET A 208 16.24 8.26 -8.90
N THR A 209 17.46 7.85 -9.22
CA THR A 209 18.59 8.77 -9.48
C THR A 209 18.61 9.32 -10.89
N THR A 210 17.94 8.68 -11.84
CA THR A 210 17.85 9.13 -13.25
C THR A 210 16.52 9.83 -13.58
N GLY A 211 15.58 9.89 -12.63
CA GLY A 211 14.26 10.48 -12.86
C GLY A 211 13.33 9.63 -13.73
N THR A 212 13.56 8.31 -13.80
CA THR A 212 12.74 7.36 -14.57
C THR A 212 11.80 6.52 -13.69
N ALA A 213 11.95 6.62 -12.37
CA ALA A 213 11.02 6.05 -11.40
C ALA A 213 9.61 6.64 -11.56
N VAL A 214 8.59 5.80 -11.47
CA VAL A 214 7.18 6.21 -11.58
C VAL A 214 6.56 6.33 -10.19
N TYR A 215 6.33 7.57 -9.77
CA TYR A 215 5.55 7.92 -8.59
C TYR A 215 4.07 8.15 -8.94
N GLY A 216 3.22 8.44 -7.96
CA GLY A 216 1.79 8.65 -8.19
C GLY A 216 1.54 9.85 -9.12
N GLN A 217 2.38 10.88 -9.02
CA GLN A 217 2.33 12.07 -9.87
C GLN A 217 2.74 11.79 -11.33
N ASP A 218 3.52 10.75 -11.61
CA ASP A 218 4.09 10.50 -12.94
C ASP A 218 3.17 9.69 -13.86
N VAL A 219 2.06 9.15 -13.33
CA VAL A 219 1.14 8.31 -14.11
C VAL A 219 0.41 9.14 -15.17
N VAL A 220 0.74 8.98 -16.45
CA VAL A 220 0.06 9.71 -17.54
C VAL A 220 -0.71 8.72 -18.41
N MET A 221 -1.91 9.11 -18.84
CA MET A 221 -2.74 8.35 -19.76
C MET A 221 -3.30 9.23 -20.85
N ASP A 222 -3.57 8.62 -22.00
CA ASP A 222 -4.24 9.29 -23.09
C ASP A 222 -5.63 9.79 -22.65
N ASN A 223 -5.98 10.99 -23.10
CA ASN A 223 -7.29 11.60 -22.84
C ASN A 223 -7.62 11.81 -21.33
N MET A 224 -6.62 11.77 -20.45
CA MET A 224 -6.78 11.99 -19.01
C MET A 224 -7.09 13.45 -18.66
N LEU A 225 -7.88 13.65 -17.60
CA LEU A 225 -8.12 14.95 -16.97
C LEU A 225 -7.37 15.06 -15.65
N TYR A 226 -6.98 16.28 -15.29
CA TYR A 226 -6.36 16.59 -14.01
C TYR A 226 -7.40 17.27 -13.11
N ALA A 227 -7.57 16.75 -11.90
CA ALA A 227 -8.52 17.24 -10.93
C ALA A 227 -7.80 17.87 -9.72
N VAL A 228 -8.22 19.09 -9.38
CA VAL A 228 -7.87 19.79 -8.12
C VAL A 228 -9.16 20.09 -7.39
N ILE A 229 -9.18 19.90 -6.07
CA ILE A 229 -10.42 19.96 -5.27
C ILE A 229 -10.31 21.06 -4.23
N GLN A 230 -11.28 21.98 -4.24
CA GLN A 230 -11.50 22.92 -3.15
C GLN A 230 -12.30 22.22 -2.06
N ARG A 231 -11.66 21.96 -0.91
CA ARG A 231 -12.22 21.21 0.21
C ARG A 231 -12.86 22.14 1.25
N PRO A 232 -13.80 21.63 2.07
CA PRO A 232 -14.42 22.43 3.11
C PRO A 232 -13.39 22.86 4.17
N PRO A 233 -13.45 24.12 4.66
CA PRO A 233 -12.52 24.63 5.67
C PRO A 233 -12.76 24.06 7.08
N VAL A 234 -13.95 23.49 7.31
CA VAL A 234 -14.35 22.88 8.59
C VAL A 234 -14.92 21.49 8.29
N LEU A 235 -14.51 20.48 9.08
CA LEU A 235 -14.93 19.09 8.92
C LEU A 235 -16.47 18.96 8.85
N PHE A 236 -16.98 18.14 7.92
CA PHE A 236 -18.41 17.92 7.65
C PHE A 236 -19.21 19.15 7.21
N SER A 237 -18.53 20.23 6.82
CA SER A 237 -19.18 21.32 6.10
C SER A 237 -19.42 20.93 4.64
N SER A 238 -20.51 21.42 4.07
CA SER A 238 -20.88 21.17 2.68
C SER A 238 -20.97 22.47 1.89
N VAL A 239 -21.01 22.36 0.56
CA VAL A 239 -21.16 23.52 -0.33
C VAL A 239 -22.57 24.08 -0.17
N LYS A 240 -22.67 25.39 0.13
CA LYS A 240 -23.94 26.12 0.14
C LYS A 240 -24.22 26.75 -1.22
N SER A 241 -23.24 27.45 -1.77
CA SER A 241 -23.32 28.11 -3.08
C SER A 241 -21.92 28.36 -3.64
N SER A 242 -21.81 28.56 -4.94
CA SER A 242 -20.52 28.74 -5.62
C SER A 242 -20.67 29.37 -7.02
N ASN A 243 -19.58 29.91 -7.56
CA ASN A 243 -19.49 30.41 -8.94
C ASN A 243 -19.01 29.32 -9.95
N GLN A 244 -19.46 28.07 -9.78
CA GLN A 244 -19.02 26.95 -10.61
C GLN A 244 -19.28 27.17 -12.10
N ALA A 245 -20.40 27.81 -12.46
CA ALA A 245 -20.78 28.07 -13.85
C ALA A 245 -19.81 29.03 -14.56
N GLU A 246 -19.24 29.99 -13.83
CA GLU A 246 -18.21 30.90 -14.32
C GLU A 246 -16.87 30.18 -14.46
N VAL A 247 -16.49 29.39 -13.45
CA VAL A 247 -15.23 28.62 -13.45
C VAL A 247 -15.22 27.60 -14.59
N LYS A 248 -16.34 26.95 -14.87
CA LYS A 248 -16.48 25.99 -15.98
C LYS A 248 -16.24 26.61 -17.36
N LYS A 249 -16.36 27.94 -17.51
CA LYS A 249 -16.09 28.66 -18.77
C LYS A 249 -14.62 29.03 -18.95
N MET A 250 -13.77 28.83 -17.93
CA MET A 250 -12.34 29.13 -18.03
C MET A 250 -11.64 28.21 -19.03
N ALA A 251 -10.62 28.73 -19.72
CA ALA A 251 -9.92 27.99 -20.76
C ALA A 251 -9.34 26.66 -20.25
N GLY A 252 -9.65 25.57 -20.96
CA GLY A 252 -9.17 24.21 -20.65
C GLY A 252 -9.81 23.55 -19.43
N VAL A 253 -10.75 24.21 -18.74
CA VAL A 253 -11.65 23.55 -17.79
C VAL A 253 -12.64 22.71 -18.59
N VAL A 254 -12.74 21.43 -18.20
CA VAL A 254 -13.63 20.46 -18.83
C VAL A 254 -14.90 20.29 -18.01
N ASP A 255 -14.75 20.22 -16.69
CA ASP A 255 -15.89 20.13 -15.80
C ASP A 255 -15.60 20.70 -14.41
N VAL A 256 -16.68 21.01 -13.69
CA VAL A 256 -16.66 21.40 -12.28
C VAL A 256 -17.74 20.58 -11.58
N ILE A 257 -17.33 19.77 -10.62
CA ILE A 257 -18.15 18.69 -10.05
C ILE A 257 -18.23 18.86 -8.53
N ASP A 258 -19.44 18.87 -7.98
CA ASP A 258 -19.66 18.76 -6.55
C ASP A 258 -19.37 17.33 -6.07
N MET A 259 -18.44 17.22 -5.11
CA MET A 259 -18.09 15.97 -4.46
C MET A 259 -19.04 15.70 -3.29
N PRO A 260 -19.47 14.44 -3.07
CA PRO A 260 -20.31 14.09 -1.93
C PRO A 260 -19.72 14.58 -0.61
N ALA A 261 -20.52 15.27 0.20
CA ALA A 261 -20.08 15.77 1.50
C ALA A 261 -19.79 14.60 2.46
N ALA A 262 -18.73 14.73 3.25
CA ALA A 262 -18.43 13.78 4.31
C ALA A 262 -19.47 13.88 5.45
N SER A 263 -19.77 12.74 6.07
CA SER A 263 -20.60 12.65 7.27
C SER A 263 -19.89 11.80 8.33
N ALA A 264 -20.33 11.88 9.59
CA ALA A 264 -19.84 11.00 10.64
C ALA A 264 -20.27 9.53 10.39
N PRO A 265 -19.43 8.54 10.72
CA PRO A 265 -18.03 8.67 11.11
C PRO A 265 -17.14 9.11 9.94
N ALA A 266 -16.10 9.90 10.21
CA ALA A 266 -15.21 10.46 9.18
C ALA A 266 -14.53 9.37 8.34
N LEU A 267 -14.11 8.27 9.00
CA LEU A 267 -13.36 7.19 8.37
C LEU A 267 -12.17 7.73 7.57
N PHE A 268 -11.80 7.03 6.50
CA PHE A 268 -10.81 7.49 5.52
C PHE A 268 -11.47 7.95 4.21
N ASN A 269 -12.63 8.61 4.34
CA ASN A 269 -13.42 9.09 3.21
C ASN A 269 -12.96 10.47 2.72
N PRO A 270 -13.20 10.81 1.44
CA PRO A 270 -13.06 12.18 0.96
C PRO A 270 -13.89 13.17 1.79
N LEU A 271 -13.39 14.39 1.97
CA LEU A 271 -14.10 15.45 2.71
C LEU A 271 -15.28 16.08 1.93
N GLY A 272 -15.39 15.81 0.63
CA GLY A 272 -16.30 16.49 -0.28
C GLY A 272 -15.70 17.78 -0.86
N GLY A 273 -16.56 18.72 -1.25
CA GLY A 273 -16.18 20.01 -1.82
C GLY A 273 -16.41 20.10 -3.33
N ILE A 274 -15.63 20.92 -4.03
CA ILE A 274 -15.80 21.18 -5.47
C ILE A 274 -14.53 20.78 -6.21
N ALA A 275 -14.64 19.80 -7.10
CA ALA A 275 -13.55 19.36 -7.97
C ALA A 275 -13.58 20.12 -9.30
N VAL A 276 -12.43 20.67 -9.70
CA VAL A 276 -12.22 21.26 -11.02
C VAL A 276 -11.38 20.32 -11.87
N LEU A 277 -11.93 19.88 -12.99
CA LEU A 277 -11.28 18.99 -13.95
C LEU A 277 -10.84 19.79 -15.18
N ALA A 278 -9.55 19.70 -15.52
CA ALA A 278 -8.99 20.41 -16.67
C ALA A 278 -8.02 19.53 -17.48
N THR A 279 -7.57 20.04 -18.62
CA THR A 279 -6.65 19.32 -19.52
C THR A 279 -5.21 19.25 -19.02
N ASN A 280 -4.85 20.04 -18.00
CA ASN A 280 -3.55 19.96 -17.33
C ASN A 280 -3.65 20.48 -15.87
N THR A 281 -2.65 20.16 -15.06
CA THR A 281 -2.61 20.53 -13.63
C THR A 281 -2.64 22.06 -13.42
N TRP A 282 -1.96 22.84 -14.26
CA TRP A 282 -1.90 24.30 -14.10
C TRP A 282 -3.29 24.93 -14.26
N LEU A 283 -4.03 24.56 -15.31
CA LEU A 283 -5.37 25.07 -15.57
C LEU A 283 -6.36 24.63 -14.50
N ALA A 284 -6.30 23.37 -14.06
CA ALA A 284 -7.11 22.87 -12.95
C ALA A 284 -6.88 23.68 -11.68
N TRP A 285 -5.61 24.01 -11.37
CA TRP A 285 -5.24 24.79 -10.20
C TRP A 285 -5.72 26.23 -10.30
N GLN A 286 -5.46 26.92 -11.42
CA GLN A 286 -5.90 28.31 -11.61
C GLN A 286 -7.42 28.43 -11.52
N ALA A 287 -8.15 27.50 -12.14
CA ALA A 287 -9.61 27.47 -12.08
C ALA A 287 -10.14 27.12 -10.68
N CYS A 288 -9.49 26.19 -9.96
CA CYS A 288 -9.82 25.92 -8.56
C CYS A 288 -9.59 27.13 -7.64
N ASN A 289 -8.57 27.96 -7.91
CA ASN A 289 -8.33 29.20 -7.17
C ASN A 289 -9.38 30.29 -7.46
N ALA A 290 -10.04 30.23 -8.62
CA ALA A 290 -11.10 31.17 -9.00
C ALA A 290 -12.47 30.84 -8.39
N LEU A 291 -12.61 29.68 -7.73
CA LEU A 291 -13.81 29.30 -7.02
C LEU A 291 -14.06 30.21 -5.81
N LYS A 292 -15.21 30.87 -5.84
CA LYS A 292 -15.82 31.61 -4.74
C LYS A 292 -16.94 30.72 -4.19
N THR A 293 -16.71 30.15 -3.02
CA THR A 293 -17.60 29.14 -2.44
C THR A 293 -18.05 29.59 -1.07
N GLU A 294 -19.37 29.58 -0.85
CA GLU A 294 -19.97 29.68 0.47
C GLU A 294 -20.16 28.27 1.02
N TRP A 295 -19.75 28.07 2.28
CA TRP A 295 -19.88 26.79 2.97
C TRP A 295 -21.02 26.84 3.98
N GLN A 296 -21.69 25.71 4.18
CA GLN A 296 -22.58 25.53 5.32
C GLN A 296 -21.76 25.39 6.61
N THR A 297 -22.28 25.88 7.74
CA THR A 297 -21.68 25.65 9.06
C THR A 297 -21.93 24.20 9.49
N SER A 298 -20.98 23.61 10.19
CA SER A 298 -21.11 22.32 10.87
C SER A 298 -20.85 22.45 12.36
N ASP A 299 -21.19 21.41 13.12
CA ASP A 299 -20.97 21.35 14.58
C ASP A 299 -19.49 21.42 14.98
N HIS A 300 -18.57 21.26 14.02
CA HIS A 300 -17.13 21.36 14.24
C HIS A 300 -16.57 22.78 14.09
N ALA A 301 -17.41 23.76 13.74
CA ALA A 301 -16.97 25.15 13.52
C ALA A 301 -16.46 25.86 14.78
N SER A 302 -16.74 25.32 15.97
CA SER A 302 -16.29 25.87 17.26
C SER A 302 -14.97 25.28 17.76
N TYR A 303 -14.34 24.35 17.03
CA TYR A 303 -13.09 23.75 17.48
C TYR A 303 -11.95 24.78 17.57
N ASN A 304 -11.27 24.80 18.72
CA ASN A 304 -10.10 25.63 18.98
C ASN A 304 -8.98 24.75 19.57
N SER A 305 -7.77 24.83 19.00
CA SER A 305 -6.64 24.00 19.42
C SER A 305 -6.10 24.37 20.80
N ASP A 306 -6.13 25.64 21.17
CA ASP A 306 -5.59 26.14 22.44
C ASP A 306 -6.51 25.70 23.59
N ASP A 307 -7.83 25.82 23.41
CA ASP A 307 -8.82 25.36 24.37
C ASP A 307 -8.74 23.83 24.56
N TYR A 308 -8.61 23.08 23.45
CA TYR A 308 -8.49 21.63 23.50
C TYR A 308 -7.16 21.17 24.13
N GLN A 309 -6.06 21.88 23.87
CA GLN A 309 -4.78 21.66 24.56
C GLN A 309 -4.95 21.81 26.07
N GLN A 310 -5.57 22.90 26.53
CA GLN A 310 -5.78 23.13 27.96
C GLN A 310 -6.63 22.02 28.57
N ALA A 311 -7.72 21.62 27.90
CA ALA A 311 -8.57 20.52 28.35
C ALA A 311 -7.80 19.19 28.52
N LEU A 312 -6.87 18.87 27.60
CA LEU A 312 -6.03 17.66 27.70
C LEU A 312 -5.06 17.73 28.89
N LEU A 313 -4.44 18.89 29.12
CA LEU A 313 -3.51 19.09 30.24
C LEU A 313 -4.24 19.04 31.59
N ASP A 314 -5.41 19.66 31.69
CA ASP A 314 -6.26 19.60 32.88
C ASP A 314 -6.72 18.17 33.16
N ASN A 315 -7.05 17.41 32.11
CA ASN A 315 -7.43 16.01 32.27
C ASN A 315 -6.23 15.14 32.68
N ALA A 316 -5.03 15.42 32.14
CA ALA A 316 -3.80 14.75 32.55
C ALA A 316 -3.43 15.02 34.02
N ALA A 317 -3.97 16.08 34.65
CA ALA A 317 -3.80 16.31 36.09
C ALA A 317 -4.68 15.40 36.96
N LYS A 318 -5.79 14.87 36.44
CA LYS A 318 -6.75 14.03 37.19
C LYS A 318 -6.28 12.56 37.29
N PRO A 319 -6.86 11.74 38.18
CA PRO A 319 -6.64 10.30 38.18
C PRO A 319 -7.00 9.70 36.82
N GLY A 320 -6.23 8.73 36.35
CA GLY A 320 -6.43 8.06 35.06
C GLY A 320 -6.49 6.55 35.20
N GLU A 321 -6.85 5.87 34.11
CA GLU A 321 -6.83 4.42 34.03
C GLU A 321 -5.40 3.88 33.98
N VAL A 322 -5.12 2.81 34.74
CA VAL A 322 -3.80 2.18 34.78
C VAL A 322 -3.64 1.21 33.61
N MET A 323 -2.98 1.67 32.56
CA MET A 323 -2.70 0.85 31.36
C MET A 323 -1.53 -0.13 31.55
N ARG A 324 -0.58 0.20 32.43
CA ARG A 324 0.60 -0.63 32.73
C ARG A 324 1.14 -0.27 34.11
N LYS A 325 1.40 -1.28 34.95
CA LYS A 325 2.08 -1.14 36.24
C LYS A 325 3.25 -2.13 36.32
N LEU A 326 4.42 -1.66 36.70
CA LEU A 326 5.58 -2.48 37.02
C LEU A 326 6.23 -1.88 38.28
N GLY A 327 6.33 -2.66 39.36
CA GLY A 327 6.79 -2.16 40.66
C GLY A 327 5.73 -1.32 41.40
N ASP A 328 6.19 -0.56 42.38
CA ASP A 328 5.37 0.31 43.23
C ASP A 328 5.89 1.74 43.19
N PHE A 329 5.20 2.60 42.44
CA PHE A 329 5.57 4.00 42.29
C PHE A 329 5.29 4.82 43.56
N GLU A 330 4.29 4.43 44.36
CA GLU A 330 3.96 5.15 45.60
C GLU A 330 5.07 4.95 46.61
N GLN A 331 5.56 3.71 46.75
CA GLN A 331 6.73 3.41 47.57
C GLN A 331 7.99 4.13 47.04
N ALA A 332 8.25 4.06 45.73
CA ALA A 332 9.40 4.77 45.13
C ALA A 332 9.37 6.29 45.35
N THR A 333 8.17 6.87 45.45
CA THR A 333 7.98 8.29 45.77
C THR A 333 8.21 8.57 47.25
N ALA A 334 7.73 7.70 48.14
CA ALA A 334 7.95 7.82 49.58
C ALA A 334 9.45 7.76 49.96
N ASP A 335 10.22 6.93 49.24
CA ASP A 335 11.66 6.74 49.45
C ASP A 335 12.54 7.72 48.64
N ALA A 336 11.93 8.61 47.85
CA ALA A 336 12.65 9.48 46.92
C ALA A 336 13.44 10.57 47.64
N ALA A 337 14.71 10.76 47.25
CA ALA A 337 15.47 11.95 47.62
C ALA A 337 14.95 13.19 46.86
N LYS A 338 14.49 12.99 45.62
CA LYS A 338 13.92 14.04 44.78
C LYS A 338 12.82 13.51 43.88
N VAL A 339 11.77 14.30 43.71
CA VAL A 339 10.70 14.07 42.75
C VAL A 339 10.72 15.18 41.70
N VAL A 340 10.59 14.82 40.42
CA VAL A 340 10.54 15.74 39.30
C VAL A 340 9.23 15.54 38.55
N ASP A 341 8.37 16.55 38.57
CA ASP A 341 7.14 16.59 37.81
C ASP A 341 7.26 17.50 36.59
N ALA A 342 6.72 17.05 35.46
CA ALA A 342 6.64 17.86 34.25
C ALA A 342 5.37 17.54 33.46
N SER A 343 4.81 18.57 32.81
CA SER A 343 3.72 18.42 31.86
C SER A 343 4.19 18.79 30.46
N TYR A 344 3.74 18.04 29.47
CA TYR A 344 4.12 18.21 28.07
C TYR A 344 2.89 18.19 27.19
N TYR A 345 3.01 18.86 26.05
CA TYR A 345 2.00 18.84 25.01
C TYR A 345 2.64 18.54 23.66
N ALA A 346 2.06 17.58 22.94
CA ALA A 346 2.35 17.34 21.53
C ALA A 346 1.23 17.94 20.69
N PRO A 347 1.51 18.92 19.80
CA PRO A 347 0.52 19.54 18.95
C PRO A 347 0.11 18.64 17.78
N HIS A 348 -0.86 19.09 16.98
CA HIS A 348 -1.13 18.49 15.68
C HIS A 348 0.10 18.60 14.79
N LEU A 349 0.49 17.47 14.19
CA LEU A 349 1.59 17.41 13.25
C LEU A 349 1.09 16.90 11.90
N ALA A 350 1.31 17.68 10.86
CA ALA A 350 1.14 17.23 9.49
C ALA A 350 2.30 16.31 9.09
N GLN A 351 2.00 15.24 8.34
CA GLN A 351 3.01 14.32 7.84
C GLN A 351 3.91 14.96 6.77
N ALA A 352 3.33 15.89 5.99
CA ALA A 352 4.00 16.65 4.94
C ALA A 352 4.96 15.82 4.06
N PRO A 353 4.54 14.67 3.47
CA PRO A 353 5.37 13.94 2.53
C PRO A 353 5.82 14.84 1.37
N MET A 354 7.03 14.58 0.85
CA MET A 354 7.58 15.38 -0.24
C MET A 354 6.66 15.35 -1.46
N GLU A 355 6.16 14.18 -1.83
CA GLU A 355 5.10 13.99 -2.81
C GLU A 355 3.72 14.08 -2.13
N PRO A 356 2.90 15.13 -2.40
CA PRO A 356 1.51 15.18 -1.95
C PRO A 356 0.69 14.02 -2.52
N PRO A 357 -0.45 13.65 -1.91
CA PRO A 357 -1.30 12.57 -2.40
C PRO A 357 -1.71 12.75 -3.89
N ALA A 358 -1.61 11.67 -4.65
CA ALA A 358 -2.11 11.60 -6.03
C ALA A 358 -2.58 10.20 -6.39
N ALA A 359 -3.65 10.15 -7.18
CA ALA A 359 -4.15 8.90 -7.74
C ALA A 359 -4.74 9.16 -9.12
N THR A 360 -4.51 8.22 -10.04
CA THR A 360 -5.13 8.20 -11.37
C THR A 360 -6.11 7.04 -11.42
N ALA A 361 -7.33 7.28 -11.85
CA ALA A 361 -8.37 6.27 -11.95
C ALA A 361 -8.94 6.18 -13.37
N VAL A 362 -9.20 4.95 -13.80
CA VAL A 362 -10.03 4.61 -14.95
C VAL A 362 -11.21 3.81 -14.42
N VAL A 363 -12.43 4.25 -14.75
CA VAL A 363 -13.65 3.60 -14.25
C VAL A 363 -14.59 3.35 -15.41
N THR A 364 -15.15 2.15 -15.45
CA THR A 364 -16.24 1.74 -16.34
C THR A 364 -17.49 1.50 -15.50
N ASP A 365 -18.55 0.97 -16.12
CA ASP A 365 -19.80 0.67 -15.41
C ASP A 365 -19.61 -0.42 -14.34
N ASP A 366 -18.72 -1.38 -14.58
CA ASP A 366 -18.56 -2.57 -13.74
C ASP A 366 -17.19 -2.71 -13.06
N SER A 367 -16.19 -1.91 -13.45
CA SER A 367 -14.81 -2.06 -12.98
C SER A 367 -14.09 -0.74 -12.76
N ALA A 368 -13.07 -0.76 -11.91
CA ALA A 368 -12.23 0.39 -11.63
C ALA A 368 -10.76 -0.01 -11.49
N GLU A 369 -9.89 0.70 -12.20
CA GLU A 369 -8.44 0.54 -12.11
C GLU A 369 -7.80 1.84 -11.65
N ILE A 370 -6.98 1.76 -10.60
CA ILE A 370 -6.43 2.93 -9.91
C ILE A 370 -4.93 2.75 -9.72
N TRP A 371 -4.16 3.75 -10.15
CA TRP A 371 -2.73 3.87 -9.87
C TRP A 371 -2.55 4.89 -8.76
N ALA A 372 -2.00 4.46 -7.63
CA ALA A 372 -1.93 5.31 -6.45
C ALA A 372 -0.68 5.05 -5.60
N CYS A 373 -0.17 6.14 -5.03
CA CYS A 373 0.93 6.15 -4.07
C CYS A 373 0.42 5.78 -2.66
N VAL A 374 -0.09 4.56 -2.46
CA VAL A 374 -0.76 4.12 -1.20
C VAL A 374 0.09 3.18 -0.36
N GLN A 375 0.00 3.31 0.98
CA GLN A 375 0.65 2.42 1.95
C GLN A 375 -0.17 1.15 2.23
N ALA A 376 -1.49 1.23 2.04
CA ALA A 376 -2.47 0.19 2.35
C ALA A 376 -3.38 -0.05 1.13
N PRO A 377 -2.90 -0.75 0.09
CA PRO A 377 -3.62 -0.89 -1.18
C PRO A 377 -4.93 -1.70 -1.05
N GLN A 378 -5.01 -2.64 -0.11
CA GLN A 378 -6.26 -3.37 0.16
C GLN A 378 -7.33 -2.48 0.76
N THR A 379 -6.96 -1.57 1.67
CA THR A 379 -7.87 -0.55 2.20
C THR A 379 -8.35 0.37 1.08
N ALA A 380 -7.44 0.82 0.21
CA ALA A 380 -7.81 1.63 -0.96
C ALA A 380 -8.81 0.90 -1.87
N ARG A 381 -8.56 -0.38 -2.17
CA ARG A 381 -9.45 -1.22 -2.97
C ARG A 381 -10.84 -1.32 -2.38
N GLN A 382 -10.94 -1.59 -1.08
CA GLN A 382 -12.22 -1.69 -0.36
C GLN A 382 -12.99 -0.36 -0.37
N GLN A 383 -12.32 0.76 -0.10
CA GLN A 383 -12.96 2.06 -0.04
C GLN A 383 -13.44 2.53 -1.43
N VAL A 384 -12.64 2.29 -2.48
CA VAL A 384 -13.06 2.57 -3.86
C VAL A 384 -14.26 1.72 -4.25
N ALA A 385 -14.24 0.42 -3.98
CA ALA A 385 -15.36 -0.49 -4.27
C ALA A 385 -16.65 -0.02 -3.57
N GLY A 386 -16.56 0.33 -2.28
CA GLY A 386 -17.69 0.84 -1.50
C GLY A 386 -18.24 2.16 -2.06
N ALA A 387 -17.37 3.11 -2.42
CA ALA A 387 -17.78 4.40 -2.98
C ALA A 387 -18.44 4.27 -4.36
N LEU A 388 -17.92 3.38 -5.21
CA LEU A 388 -18.47 3.12 -6.55
C LEU A 388 -19.67 2.18 -6.54
N LYS A 389 -19.90 1.47 -5.41
CA LYS A 389 -20.92 0.42 -5.23
C LYS A 389 -20.75 -0.75 -6.21
N ILE A 390 -19.51 -1.17 -6.42
CA ILE A 390 -19.16 -2.33 -7.25
C ILE A 390 -18.46 -3.42 -6.42
N PRO A 391 -18.44 -4.67 -6.88
CA PRO A 391 -17.73 -5.74 -6.18
C PRO A 391 -16.23 -5.43 -6.03
N VAL A 392 -15.63 -5.84 -4.90
CA VAL A 392 -14.21 -5.56 -4.59
C VAL A 392 -13.28 -6.23 -5.60
N GLU A 393 -13.67 -7.41 -6.09
CA GLU A 393 -12.99 -8.16 -7.15
C GLU A 393 -12.82 -7.35 -8.45
N ASN A 394 -13.74 -6.42 -8.74
CA ASN A 394 -13.72 -5.58 -9.93
C ASN A 394 -12.89 -4.29 -9.77
N VAL A 395 -12.24 -4.11 -8.62
CA VAL A 395 -11.35 -2.97 -8.35
C VAL A 395 -9.90 -3.44 -8.32
N THR A 396 -9.05 -2.83 -9.15
CA THR A 396 -7.60 -3.07 -9.15
C THR A 396 -6.86 -1.83 -8.65
N ILE A 397 -5.99 -2.03 -7.65
CA ILE A 397 -5.08 -0.99 -7.16
C ILE A 397 -3.65 -1.33 -7.61
N ASN A 398 -3.15 -0.56 -8.56
CA ASN A 398 -1.77 -0.53 -9.01
C ASN A 398 -0.96 0.40 -8.10
N VAL A 399 -0.07 -0.17 -7.29
CA VAL A 399 0.75 0.61 -6.37
C VAL A 399 1.93 1.23 -7.13
N THR A 400 2.05 2.56 -7.10
CA THR A 400 3.23 3.27 -7.61
C THR A 400 4.30 3.38 -6.52
N LEU A 401 5.49 3.89 -6.86
CA LEU A 401 6.37 4.42 -5.82
C LEU A 401 5.69 5.59 -5.12
N LEU A 402 6.10 5.86 -3.88
CA LEU A 402 5.57 6.98 -3.11
C LEU A 402 6.69 7.83 -2.49
N GLY A 403 6.62 9.15 -2.70
CA GLY A 403 7.61 10.14 -2.25
C GLY A 403 7.43 10.51 -0.78
N GLY A 404 7.49 9.50 0.10
CA GLY A 404 7.19 9.61 1.53
C GLY A 404 5.72 9.38 1.84
N GLY A 405 5.46 8.78 3.02
CA GLY A 405 4.11 8.42 3.47
C GLY A 405 3.81 8.85 4.91
N PHE A 406 4.70 8.53 5.86
CA PHE A 406 4.62 8.90 7.29
C PHE A 406 3.23 8.67 7.94
N GLY A 407 2.47 7.71 7.44
CA GLY A 407 1.09 7.43 7.89
C GLY A 407 -0.02 8.16 7.11
N ARG A 408 0.27 9.22 6.33
CA ARG A 408 -0.73 9.98 5.54
C ARG A 408 -1.32 9.13 4.43
N LYS A 409 -0.48 8.44 3.67
CA LYS A 409 -0.87 7.62 2.50
C LYS A 409 -1.45 6.24 2.87
N ALA A 410 -1.72 5.99 4.15
CA ALA A 410 -2.50 4.84 4.61
C ALA A 410 -4.01 5.13 4.54
N LYS A 411 -4.37 6.42 4.48
CA LYS A 411 -5.73 6.91 4.23
C LYS A 411 -5.87 7.09 2.73
N PRO A 412 -6.74 6.32 2.05
CA PRO A 412 -6.84 6.30 0.59
C PRO A 412 -7.90 7.26 0.04
N ASP A 413 -8.27 8.29 0.80
CA ASP A 413 -9.28 9.30 0.45
C ASP A 413 -9.07 9.85 -0.97
N PHE A 414 -7.83 10.17 -1.33
CA PHE A 414 -7.47 10.65 -2.67
C PHE A 414 -7.66 9.63 -3.81
N ALA A 415 -7.58 8.33 -3.53
CA ALA A 415 -7.88 7.28 -4.51
C ALA A 415 -9.40 7.15 -4.74
N VAL A 416 -10.19 7.35 -3.67
CA VAL A 416 -11.65 7.42 -3.76
C VAL A 416 -12.10 8.66 -4.53
N GLU A 417 -11.49 9.81 -4.28
CA GLU A 417 -11.71 11.05 -5.04
C GLU A 417 -11.50 10.80 -6.55
N ALA A 418 -10.37 10.20 -6.93
CA ALA A 418 -10.06 9.92 -8.33
C ALA A 418 -11.08 8.97 -8.97
N ALA A 419 -11.48 7.91 -8.27
CA ALA A 419 -12.47 6.96 -8.76
C ALA A 419 -13.85 7.58 -8.99
N LEU A 420 -14.35 8.37 -8.03
CA LEU A 420 -15.65 9.06 -8.15
C LEU A 420 -15.65 10.04 -9.33
N LEU A 421 -14.57 10.82 -9.48
CA LEU A 421 -14.45 11.78 -10.56
C LEU A 421 -14.27 11.12 -11.93
N ALA A 422 -13.50 10.04 -12.03
CA ALA A 422 -13.36 9.28 -13.27
C ALA A 422 -14.69 8.68 -13.73
N LYS A 423 -15.49 8.14 -12.80
CA LYS A 423 -16.85 7.65 -13.08
C LYS A 423 -17.75 8.76 -13.63
N GLN A 424 -17.76 9.93 -12.96
CA GLN A 424 -18.59 11.06 -13.36
C GLN A 424 -18.16 11.65 -14.71
N ALA A 425 -16.85 11.73 -14.96
CA ALA A 425 -16.28 12.30 -16.18
C ALA A 425 -16.33 11.36 -17.40
N GLY A 426 -16.50 10.05 -17.18
CA GLY A 426 -16.43 9.03 -18.24
C GLY A 426 -15.06 8.96 -18.92
N ARG A 427 -14.00 9.39 -18.23
CA ARG A 427 -12.62 9.53 -18.73
C ARG A 427 -11.62 9.22 -17.62
N PRO A 428 -10.36 8.85 -17.95
CA PRO A 428 -9.32 8.78 -16.93
C PRO A 428 -9.17 10.11 -16.19
N VAL A 429 -9.11 10.09 -14.86
CA VAL A 429 -8.92 11.28 -14.03
C VAL A 429 -7.76 11.05 -13.07
N LYS A 430 -6.79 11.98 -13.07
CA LYS A 430 -5.80 12.11 -12.01
C LYS A 430 -6.19 13.18 -11.03
N VAL A 431 -6.41 12.81 -9.78
CA VAL A 431 -6.49 13.75 -8.67
C VAL A 431 -5.09 14.09 -8.21
N VAL A 432 -4.80 15.39 -8.14
CA VAL A 432 -3.53 15.94 -7.66
C VAL A 432 -3.82 16.82 -6.45
N TRP A 433 -3.33 16.41 -5.28
CA TRP A 433 -3.34 17.30 -4.12
C TRP A 433 -2.24 18.34 -4.25
N ARG A 434 -2.58 19.59 -3.92
CA ARG A 434 -1.57 20.65 -3.76
C ARG A 434 -0.91 20.52 -2.40
N ARG A 435 0.27 21.13 -2.23
CA ARG A 435 0.93 21.15 -0.91
C ARG A 435 0.05 21.84 0.13
N GLU A 436 -0.64 22.91 -0.24
CA GLU A 436 -1.57 23.63 0.63
C GLU A 436 -2.76 22.76 1.03
N ASP A 437 -3.23 21.88 0.13
CA ASP A 437 -4.32 20.96 0.45
C ASP A 437 -3.86 19.89 1.43
N ASP A 438 -2.68 19.30 1.23
CA ASP A 438 -2.11 18.27 2.10
C ASP A 438 -1.85 18.80 3.52
N ILE A 439 -1.37 20.04 3.62
CA ILE A 439 -1.15 20.70 4.91
C ILE A 439 -2.45 21.07 5.63
N LYS A 440 -3.53 21.42 4.91
CA LYS A 440 -4.78 21.91 5.52
C LYS A 440 -5.85 20.84 5.73
N HIS A 441 -5.80 19.75 4.97
CA HIS A 441 -6.87 18.74 4.93
C HIS A 441 -6.35 17.31 5.13
N GLY A 442 -5.08 17.16 5.51
CA GLY A 442 -4.51 15.87 5.87
C GLY A 442 -5.06 15.32 7.18
N TYR A 443 -4.78 14.04 7.43
CA TYR A 443 -5.07 13.39 8.72
C TYR A 443 -3.92 13.66 9.68
N TYR A 444 -4.00 14.71 10.51
CA TYR A 444 -2.91 15.08 11.42
C TYR A 444 -2.63 13.99 12.48
N HIS A 445 -1.39 13.97 12.95
CA HIS A 445 -1.07 13.27 14.19
C HIS A 445 -1.93 13.83 15.33
N SER A 446 -2.45 12.94 16.17
CA SER A 446 -3.29 13.30 17.31
C SER A 446 -2.48 14.13 18.32
N VAL A 447 -3.13 15.12 18.91
CA VAL A 447 -2.56 15.90 20.01
C VAL A 447 -2.44 15.04 21.27
N SER A 448 -1.51 15.37 22.16
CA SER A 448 -1.40 14.65 23.43
C SER A 448 -0.97 15.57 24.57
N GLY A 449 -1.79 15.64 25.62
CA GLY A 449 -1.39 16.17 26.92
C GLY A 449 -0.78 15.06 27.76
N GLN A 450 0.37 15.32 28.37
CA GLN A 450 1.12 14.33 29.15
C GLN A 450 1.53 14.91 30.49
N ARG A 451 1.50 14.09 31.53
CA ARG A 451 2.06 14.41 32.84
C ARG A 451 2.98 13.29 33.29
N LEU A 452 4.23 13.65 33.58
CA LEU A 452 5.28 12.74 33.98
C LEU A 452 5.76 13.10 35.38
N SER A 453 6.05 12.08 36.17
CA SER A 453 6.71 12.20 37.46
C SER A 453 7.83 11.15 37.55
N ALA A 454 9.03 11.59 37.90
CA ALA A 454 10.18 10.72 38.09
C ALA A 454 10.74 10.90 39.50
N THR A 455 11.03 9.80 40.17
CA THR A 455 11.66 9.79 41.49
C THR A 455 13.13 9.45 41.35
N LEU A 456 13.98 10.14 42.11
CA LEU A 456 15.43 9.99 42.07
C LEU A 456 15.97 9.67 43.47
N ASP A 457 17.01 8.85 43.55
CA ASP A 457 17.80 8.65 44.77
C ASP A 457 18.82 9.79 44.97
N ASP A 458 19.57 9.73 46.08
CA ASP A 458 20.62 10.72 46.42
C ASP A 458 21.77 10.78 45.38
N ASN A 459 21.91 9.75 44.55
CA ASN A 459 22.91 9.68 43.48
C ASN A 459 22.34 10.11 42.11
N ASN A 460 21.10 10.61 42.07
CA ASN A 460 20.34 10.96 40.86
C ASN A 460 19.99 9.77 39.94
N HIS A 461 19.98 8.53 40.45
CA HIS A 461 19.42 7.41 39.70
C HIS A 461 17.90 7.43 39.74
N VAL A 462 17.26 7.08 38.62
CA VAL A 462 15.81 6.95 38.53
C VAL A 462 15.34 5.72 39.29
N THR A 463 14.54 5.92 40.33
CA THR A 463 13.95 4.85 41.16
C THR A 463 12.49 4.57 40.83
N GLY A 464 11.82 5.51 40.15
CA GLY A 464 10.40 5.42 39.83
C GLY A 464 10.03 6.31 38.66
N TRP A 465 9.06 5.84 37.88
CA TRP A 465 8.54 6.53 36.71
C TRP A 465 7.03 6.38 36.63
N TYR A 466 6.34 7.51 36.62
CA TYR A 466 4.90 7.60 36.46
C TYR A 466 4.56 8.51 35.28
N HIS A 467 3.70 8.03 34.38
CA HIS A 467 3.36 8.73 33.16
C HIS A 467 1.87 8.59 32.85
N LYS A 468 1.18 9.72 32.78
CA LYS A 468 -0.18 9.85 32.26
C LYS A 468 -0.14 10.48 30.88
N THR A 469 -0.88 9.90 29.94
CA THR A 469 -1.08 10.44 28.59
C THR A 469 -2.57 10.56 28.34
N VAL A 470 -2.98 11.69 27.78
CA VAL A 470 -4.37 11.98 27.37
C VAL A 470 -4.33 12.45 25.93
N PHE A 471 -5.10 11.78 25.06
CA PHE A 471 -5.18 12.06 23.63
C PHE A 471 -6.45 11.44 23.06
N PRO A 472 -7.03 12.00 21.98
CA PRO A 472 -8.10 11.32 21.28
C PRO A 472 -7.55 10.06 20.59
N PRO A 473 -8.13 8.88 20.85
CA PRO A 473 -7.61 7.62 20.32
C PRO A 473 -7.91 7.48 18.84
N LEU A 474 -7.13 6.66 18.11
CA LEU A 474 -7.36 6.39 16.69
C LEU A 474 -8.76 5.81 16.44
N SER A 475 -9.32 5.06 17.39
CA SER A 475 -10.68 4.51 17.32
C SER A 475 -11.74 5.59 17.11
N SER A 476 -11.53 6.82 17.60
CA SER A 476 -12.47 7.94 17.43
C SER A 476 -12.72 8.30 15.96
N THR A 477 -11.80 7.96 15.05
CA THR A 477 -11.98 8.13 13.59
C THR A 477 -13.07 7.21 13.02
N PHE A 478 -13.27 6.05 13.65
CA PHE A 478 -14.20 5.01 13.20
C PHE A 478 -15.47 4.97 14.04
N TYR A 479 -15.36 5.35 15.31
CA TYR A 479 -16.42 5.29 16.30
C TYR A 479 -16.46 6.64 17.05
N PRO A 480 -17.39 7.54 16.73
CA PRO A 480 -17.41 8.88 17.31
C PRO A 480 -17.55 8.91 18.84
N ALA A 481 -18.01 7.82 19.46
CA ALA A 481 -18.19 7.68 20.90
C ALA A 481 -16.98 7.06 21.65
N ALA A 482 -15.87 6.80 20.95
CA ALA A 482 -14.71 6.05 21.47
C ALA A 482 -13.55 6.91 21.98
#